data_AF-A0A8K1GSP0-F1
#
_entry.id   AF-A0A8K1GSP0-F1
#
_cell.length_a   1.000
_cell.length_b   1.000
_cell.length_c   1.000
_cell.angle_alpha   90.00
_cell.angle_beta   90.00
_cell.angle_gamma   90.00
#
_symmetry.space_group_name_H-M   'P 1'
#
loop_
_entity.id
_entity.type
_entity.pdbx_description
1 polymer ?
#
loop_
_entity_poly.entity_id
_entity_poly.type
_entity_poly.pdbx_seq_one_letter_code
_entity_poly.pdbx_strand_id
1 'polypeptide(L)'
;MARPGRSRIPFALFVRDQLPEARVADAVPFCSRAWESLAEEDKTTCAEKARKWNSKKHPQKTVKKTCNGPDPVPAPLTTKVPSVAPLPDACALSWKNDEDMVADIFYFLDIYSYGKLPPHCEQRFLPCEIGCVRYSLQDGIMADFHHFIDPEVPPRGFRYHCQAAGDETHKIPISGFHLPRSCYAVVLRELVEFARPARGAQPRFFCRSDDRFRINWCLGRMASITGIESHWELFGVEDLIMKLYQKKYQKEPSTVWVYRKLNVCLWDFSTNTRCKWHEENDIICCALASCKKMGYCISKSFASAYGVPLTAAHLPLQNSDCDQSTNTRIVKRDAAHTQKMKAESSGCDKPLGSPRQDQEFVPSNCDSPCGVKTSPCETSVGQGRGAIRLLKSASDLSKSFRN
;
A
#
# COMPACT_ATOMS: atom_id res chain seq x y z
N MET A 1 6.32 -17.87 -5.95
CA MET A 1 6.19 -19.15 -5.21
C MET A 1 5.01 -19.08 -4.25
N ALA A 2 4.15 -20.11 -4.29
CA ALA A 2 3.06 -20.29 -3.34
C ALA A 2 3.65 -20.50 -1.93
N ARG A 3 3.20 -19.70 -0.95
CA ARG A 3 3.63 -19.85 0.45
C ARG A 3 3.29 -21.26 0.96
N PRO A 4 4.14 -21.87 1.81
CA PRO A 4 3.91 -23.22 2.35
C PRO A 4 2.60 -23.28 3.13
N GLY A 5 1.91 -24.41 2.99
CA GLY A 5 0.58 -24.66 3.54
C GLY A 5 0.49 -24.43 5.04
N ARG A 6 -0.26 -23.40 5.43
CA ARG A 6 -0.91 -23.39 6.74
C ARG A 6 -2.23 -24.15 6.62
N SER A 7 -2.34 -25.23 7.39
CA SER A 7 -3.63 -25.82 7.75
C SER A 7 -4.56 -24.69 8.20
N ARG A 8 -5.73 -24.57 7.56
CA ARG A 8 -6.70 -23.55 7.98
C ARG A 8 -7.36 -24.05 9.25
N ILE A 9 -7.20 -23.29 10.33
CA ILE A 9 -7.93 -23.49 11.58
C ILE A 9 -9.36 -22.91 11.43
N PRO A 10 -10.36 -23.45 12.15
CA PRO A 10 -11.77 -23.04 12.00
C PRO A 10 -11.99 -21.53 12.12
N PHE A 11 -11.29 -20.89 13.06
CA PHE A 11 -11.30 -19.44 13.27
C PHE A 11 -10.87 -18.64 12.03
N ALA A 12 -9.91 -19.14 11.25
CA ALA A 12 -9.42 -18.44 10.05
C ALA A 12 -10.44 -18.44 8.89
N LEU A 13 -11.38 -19.40 8.89
CA LEU A 13 -12.50 -19.40 7.94
C LEU A 13 -13.61 -18.46 8.39
N PHE A 14 -13.93 -18.48 9.68
CA PHE A 14 -14.89 -17.54 10.26
C PHE A 14 -14.49 -16.07 10.01
N VAL A 15 -13.22 -15.74 10.24
CA VAL A 15 -12.70 -14.40 9.94
C VAL A 15 -12.85 -14.02 8.47
N ARG A 16 -12.70 -14.97 7.55
CA ARG A 16 -12.86 -14.70 6.10
C ARG A 16 -14.32 -14.54 5.69
N ASP A 17 -15.24 -15.24 6.34
CA ASP A 17 -16.67 -15.10 6.06
C ASP A 17 -17.18 -13.74 6.58
N GLN A 18 -16.61 -13.22 7.66
CA GLN A 18 -16.98 -11.91 8.23
C GLN A 18 -16.22 -10.73 7.62
N LEU A 19 -14.93 -10.91 7.33
CA LEU A 19 -14.03 -9.88 6.80
C LEU A 19 -13.17 -10.47 5.67
N PRO A 20 -13.73 -10.57 4.44
CA PRO A 20 -13.10 -11.29 3.32
C PRO A 20 -11.70 -10.76 2.94
N GLU A 21 -11.43 -9.49 3.22
CA GLU A 21 -10.21 -8.79 2.83
C GLU A 21 -9.20 -8.60 3.98
N ALA A 22 -9.58 -8.91 5.23
CA ALA A 22 -8.69 -8.74 6.38
C ALA A 22 -7.74 -9.94 6.54
N ARG A 23 -6.49 -9.68 6.96
CA ARG A 23 -5.60 -10.77 7.37
C ARG A 23 -6.08 -11.28 8.73
N VAL A 24 -5.98 -12.59 8.94
CA VAL A 24 -6.46 -13.23 10.18
C VAL A 24 -5.87 -12.58 11.43
N ALA A 25 -4.60 -12.19 11.41
CA ALA A 25 -3.93 -11.52 12.53
C ALA A 25 -4.53 -10.14 12.86
N ASP A 26 -4.91 -9.37 11.83
CA ASP A 26 -5.45 -8.01 11.98
C ASP A 26 -6.92 -8.04 12.39
N ALA A 27 -7.61 -9.16 12.12
CA ALA A 27 -9.00 -9.39 12.47
C ALA A 27 -9.19 -10.02 13.87
N VAL A 28 -8.11 -10.51 14.52
CA VAL A 28 -8.19 -11.11 15.87
C VAL A 28 -8.89 -10.19 16.88
N PRO A 29 -8.56 -8.88 16.98
CA PRO A 29 -9.21 -7.99 17.95
C PRO A 29 -10.72 -7.79 17.72
N PHE A 30 -11.18 -8.01 16.49
CA PHE A 30 -12.56 -7.73 16.09
C PHE A 30 -13.42 -9.01 16.07
N CYS A 31 -12.82 -10.15 15.77
CA CYS A 31 -13.53 -11.41 15.57
C CYS A 31 -13.39 -12.40 16.73
N SER A 32 -12.48 -12.19 17.68
CA SER A 32 -12.30 -13.10 18.83
C SER A 32 -13.57 -13.22 19.68
N ARG A 33 -14.15 -12.08 20.08
CA ARG A 33 -15.37 -12.03 20.89
C ARG A 33 -16.59 -12.62 20.17
N ALA A 34 -16.70 -12.35 18.87
CA ALA A 34 -17.77 -12.90 18.02
C ALA A 34 -17.63 -14.42 17.81
N TRP A 35 -16.40 -14.93 17.77
CA TRP A 35 -16.12 -16.36 17.69
C TRP A 35 -16.40 -17.09 19.01
N GLU A 36 -16.09 -16.46 20.16
CA GLU A 36 -16.39 -17.02 21.48
C GLU A 36 -17.90 -17.14 21.72
N SER A 37 -18.67 -16.14 21.26
CA SER A 37 -20.14 -16.12 21.36
C SER A 37 -20.88 -16.95 20.29
N LEU A 38 -20.16 -17.61 19.38
CA LEU A 38 -20.77 -18.41 18.32
C LEU A 38 -21.39 -19.71 18.90
N ALA A 39 -22.52 -20.14 18.36
CA ALA A 39 -23.12 -21.43 18.72
C ALA A 39 -22.19 -22.59 18.31
N GLU A 40 -22.22 -23.70 19.06
CA GLU A 40 -21.37 -24.86 18.78
C GLU A 40 -21.66 -25.50 17.40
N GLU A 41 -22.87 -25.36 16.89
CA GLU A 41 -23.30 -25.77 15.55
C GLU A 41 -22.58 -24.97 14.43
N ASP A 42 -22.34 -23.68 14.66
CA ASP A 42 -21.64 -22.83 13.69
C ASP A 42 -20.12 -23.02 13.76
N LYS A 43 -19.58 -23.28 14.97
CA LYS A 43 -18.16 -23.62 15.16
C LYS A 43 -17.83 -24.97 14.52
N THR A 44 -18.72 -25.95 14.64
CA THR A 44 -18.57 -27.27 13.99
C THR A 44 -18.65 -27.14 12.47
N THR A 45 -19.54 -26.30 11.94
CA THR A 45 -19.60 -25.99 10.49
C THR A 45 -18.29 -25.37 9.99
N CYS A 46 -17.70 -24.42 10.72
CA CYS A 46 -16.39 -23.85 10.40
C CYS A 46 -15.27 -24.91 10.47
N ALA A 47 -15.34 -25.83 11.43
CA ALA A 47 -14.38 -26.91 11.59
C ALA A 47 -14.48 -27.96 10.47
N GLU A 48 -15.67 -28.27 9.96
CA GLU A 48 -15.86 -29.14 8.81
C GLU A 48 -15.35 -28.52 7.51
N LYS A 49 -15.62 -27.23 7.28
CA LYS A 49 -15.08 -26.50 6.13
C LYS A 49 -13.55 -26.49 6.17
N ALA A 50 -12.95 -26.30 7.36
CA ALA A 50 -11.51 -26.37 7.58
C ALA A 50 -10.95 -27.77 7.28
N ARG A 51 -11.59 -28.83 7.79
CA ARG A 51 -11.22 -30.23 7.51
C ARG A 51 -11.27 -30.54 6.01
N LYS A 52 -12.38 -30.23 5.33
CA LYS A 52 -12.54 -30.44 3.87
C LYS A 52 -11.47 -29.69 3.07
N TRP A 53 -11.13 -28.47 3.48
CA TRP A 53 -10.08 -27.67 2.84
C TRP A 53 -8.69 -28.29 3.00
N ASN A 54 -8.38 -28.80 4.19
CA ASN A 54 -7.08 -29.40 4.49
C ASN A 54 -6.93 -30.79 3.85
N SER A 55 -8.01 -31.58 3.76
CA SER A 55 -8.04 -32.87 3.06
C SER A 55 -7.80 -32.74 1.54
N LYS A 56 -8.22 -31.63 0.91
CA LYS A 56 -7.95 -31.38 -0.52
C LYS A 56 -6.48 -31.05 -0.83
N LYS A 57 -5.65 -30.76 0.18
CA LYS A 57 -4.23 -30.38 0.00
C LYS A 57 -3.22 -31.45 0.42
N HIS A 58 -3.68 -32.56 1.00
CA HIS A 58 -2.83 -33.71 1.32
C HIS A 58 -3.50 -34.99 0.80
N PRO A 59 -3.00 -35.61 -0.28
CA PRO A 59 -3.26 -37.03 -0.52
C PRO A 59 -2.69 -37.79 0.69
N GLN A 60 -3.48 -38.67 1.28
CA GLN A 60 -3.07 -39.44 2.46
C GLN A 60 -1.73 -40.14 2.22
N LYS A 61 -0.80 -39.98 3.18
CA LYS A 61 0.38 -40.85 3.27
C LYS A 61 -0.11 -42.26 3.60
N THR A 62 0.08 -43.17 2.65
CA THR A 62 -0.21 -44.59 2.78
C THR A 62 0.63 -45.21 3.91
N VAL A 63 -0.04 -45.81 4.89
CA VAL A 63 0.56 -46.72 5.86
C VAL A 63 0.87 -48.04 5.14
N LYS A 64 2.12 -48.52 5.24
CA LYS A 64 2.53 -49.84 4.75
C LYS A 64 1.81 -50.95 5.53
N LYS A 65 1.18 -51.88 4.82
CA LYS A 65 0.95 -53.27 5.27
C LYS A 65 0.94 -54.23 4.08
N THR A 66 1.28 -55.47 4.37
CA THR A 66 2.03 -56.48 3.60
C THR A 66 1.26 -57.26 2.51
N CYS A 67 2.02 -57.98 1.68
CA CYS A 67 1.74 -58.69 0.41
C CYS A 67 0.64 -59.77 0.37
N ASN A 68 0.04 -60.00 -0.82
CA ASN A 68 0.12 -61.21 -1.68
C ASN A 68 -1.09 -61.38 -2.64
N GLY A 69 -0.84 -61.69 -3.93
CA GLY A 69 -1.77 -62.40 -4.84
C GLY A 69 -2.23 -61.65 -6.12
N PRO A 70 -2.40 -62.32 -7.29
CA PRO A 70 -2.27 -61.71 -8.63
C PRO A 70 -3.58 -61.43 -9.41
N ASP A 71 -3.48 -60.44 -10.33
CA ASP A 71 -4.30 -60.12 -11.53
C ASP A 71 -5.80 -59.74 -11.39
N PRO A 72 -6.45 -59.09 -12.40
CA PRO A 72 -5.95 -58.46 -13.63
C PRO A 72 -6.36 -56.97 -13.82
N VAL A 73 -5.72 -56.36 -14.81
CA VAL A 73 -5.90 -55.01 -15.38
C VAL A 73 -7.36 -54.65 -15.72
N PRO A 74 -7.76 -53.38 -15.51
CA PRO A 74 -8.39 -52.63 -16.59
C PRO A 74 -7.73 -51.26 -16.81
N ALA A 75 -7.47 -50.95 -18.08
CA ALA A 75 -6.86 -49.70 -18.54
C ALA A 75 -7.75 -48.47 -18.24
N PRO A 76 -7.17 -47.35 -17.77
CA PRO A 76 -7.82 -46.06 -17.83
C PRO A 76 -7.19 -45.16 -18.90
N LEU A 77 -8.08 -44.70 -19.78
CA LEU A 77 -7.96 -43.64 -20.77
C LEU A 77 -6.92 -42.56 -20.43
N THR A 78 -6.00 -42.35 -21.38
CA THR A 78 -5.00 -41.30 -21.40
C THR A 78 -5.65 -39.93 -21.66
N THR A 79 -6.21 -39.31 -20.62
CA THR A 79 -6.44 -37.86 -20.64
C THR A 79 -5.11 -37.17 -20.36
N LYS A 80 -4.40 -36.75 -21.41
CA LYS A 80 -3.24 -35.87 -21.32
C LYS A 80 -3.68 -34.56 -20.66
N VAL A 81 -3.47 -34.45 -19.35
CA VAL A 81 -3.48 -33.15 -18.67
C VAL A 81 -2.25 -32.40 -19.19
N PRO A 82 -2.38 -31.18 -19.74
CA PRO A 82 -1.24 -30.37 -20.08
C PRO A 82 -0.44 -30.16 -18.79
N SER A 83 0.78 -30.69 -18.77
CA SER A 83 1.81 -30.31 -17.81
C SER A 83 1.89 -28.79 -17.85
N VAL A 84 1.43 -28.15 -16.78
CA VAL A 84 1.66 -26.72 -16.56
C VAL A 84 3.18 -26.59 -16.53
N ALA A 85 3.74 -26.08 -17.62
CA ALA A 85 5.13 -25.72 -17.67
C ALA A 85 5.46 -24.88 -16.42
N PRO A 86 6.56 -25.18 -15.71
CA PRO A 86 7.02 -24.32 -14.64
C PRO A 86 7.08 -22.89 -15.18
N LEU A 87 6.54 -21.93 -14.41
CA LEU A 87 6.71 -20.51 -14.70
C LEU A 87 8.20 -20.27 -15.04
N PRO A 88 8.55 -19.62 -16.16
CA PRO A 88 9.94 -19.39 -16.53
C PRO A 88 10.69 -18.73 -15.36
N ASP A 89 11.91 -19.20 -15.13
CA ASP A 89 12.79 -18.83 -14.02
C ASP A 89 12.71 -17.31 -13.75
N ALA A 90 12.24 -16.99 -12.55
CA ALA A 90 11.89 -15.63 -12.14
C ALA A 90 13.16 -14.76 -12.22
N CYS A 91 13.21 -13.84 -13.19
CA CYS A 91 14.38 -13.07 -13.61
C CYS A 91 15.50 -13.99 -14.11
N ALA A 92 15.63 -14.29 -15.41
CA ALA A 92 16.75 -15.03 -16.00
C ALA A 92 18.11 -14.30 -15.84
N LEU A 93 18.52 -14.09 -14.59
CA LEU A 93 19.75 -13.46 -14.13
C LEU A 93 20.77 -14.59 -13.96
N SER A 94 21.58 -14.78 -14.99
CA SER A 94 22.71 -15.71 -14.95
C SER A 94 23.99 -14.90 -15.05
N TRP A 95 24.54 -14.52 -13.89
CA TRP A 95 25.78 -13.76 -13.81
C TRP A 95 26.96 -14.70 -13.56
N LYS A 96 27.99 -14.67 -14.42
CA LYS A 96 29.11 -15.61 -14.33
C LYS A 96 30.06 -15.28 -13.19
N ASN A 97 30.31 -13.99 -12.93
CA ASN A 97 31.22 -13.52 -11.88
C ASN A 97 30.65 -12.25 -11.20
N ASP A 98 31.32 -11.75 -10.16
CA ASP A 98 30.87 -10.56 -9.43
C ASP A 98 30.93 -9.29 -10.30
N GLU A 99 31.89 -9.18 -11.21
CA GLU A 99 32.04 -8.06 -12.16
C GLU A 99 30.83 -7.90 -13.08
N ASP A 100 30.37 -8.99 -13.70
CA ASP A 100 29.18 -9.04 -14.53
C ASP A 100 27.92 -8.62 -13.76
N MET A 101 27.86 -8.94 -12.46
CA MET A 101 26.71 -8.61 -11.63
C MET A 101 26.71 -7.14 -11.23
N VAL A 102 27.85 -6.59 -10.79
CA VAL A 102 27.90 -5.18 -10.36
C VAL A 102 27.62 -4.23 -11.52
N ALA A 103 28.04 -4.60 -12.74
CA ALA A 103 27.84 -3.85 -13.97
C ALA A 103 26.46 -4.06 -14.61
N ASP A 104 25.67 -5.04 -14.16
CA ASP A 104 24.34 -5.29 -14.73
C ASP A 104 23.39 -4.12 -14.46
N ILE A 105 22.51 -3.85 -15.42
CA ILE A 105 21.60 -2.71 -15.39
C ILE A 105 20.21 -3.18 -15.00
N PHE A 106 19.66 -2.52 -13.98
CA PHE A 106 18.32 -2.72 -13.48
C PHE A 106 17.52 -1.43 -13.63
N TYR A 107 16.23 -1.57 -13.95
CA TYR A 107 15.30 -0.45 -13.98
C TYR A 107 14.31 -0.61 -12.82
N PHE A 108 14.31 0.31 -11.86
CA PHE A 108 13.29 0.31 -10.80
C PHE A 108 12.13 1.20 -11.20
N LEU A 109 10.91 0.68 -11.16
CA LEU A 109 9.70 1.33 -11.65
C LEU A 109 8.63 1.36 -10.56
N ASP A 110 7.95 2.49 -10.42
CA ASP A 110 6.74 2.63 -9.61
C ASP A 110 5.74 3.55 -10.31
N ILE A 111 4.46 3.31 -10.07
CA ILE A 111 3.34 4.09 -10.57
C ILE A 111 2.39 4.35 -9.42
N TYR A 112 2.11 5.60 -9.08
CA TYR A 112 1.00 5.95 -8.20
C TYR A 112 -0.29 6.11 -9.01
N SER A 113 -1.41 5.85 -8.34
CA SER A 113 -2.75 6.05 -8.86
C SER A 113 -3.62 6.72 -7.80
N TYR A 114 -4.72 7.33 -8.20
CA TYR A 114 -5.75 7.87 -7.30
C TYR A 114 -6.54 6.79 -6.53
N GLY A 115 -5.88 5.77 -6.01
CA GLY A 115 -6.50 4.64 -5.33
C GLY A 115 -6.94 3.49 -6.25
N LYS A 116 -7.58 2.50 -5.61
CA LYS A 116 -8.01 1.23 -6.19
C LYS A 116 -9.54 1.19 -6.25
N LEU A 117 -10.12 1.38 -7.44
CA LEU A 117 -11.57 1.30 -7.64
C LEU A 117 -12.05 -0.14 -7.59
N PRO A 118 -13.35 -0.45 -7.39
CA PRO A 118 -13.85 -1.82 -7.29
C PRO A 118 -13.45 -2.76 -8.44
N PRO A 119 -13.40 -4.10 -8.23
CA PRO A 119 -12.85 -5.04 -9.22
C PRO A 119 -13.59 -5.08 -10.56
N HIS A 120 -14.87 -4.70 -10.56
CA HIS A 120 -15.73 -4.66 -11.75
C HIS A 120 -15.62 -3.34 -12.52
N CYS A 121 -14.88 -2.35 -12.00
CA CYS A 121 -14.63 -1.11 -12.73
C CYS A 121 -13.56 -1.34 -13.80
N GLU A 122 -13.83 -0.95 -15.04
CA GLU A 122 -12.85 -0.93 -16.13
C GLU A 122 -11.64 -0.04 -15.81
N GLN A 123 -11.83 0.99 -14.98
CA GLN A 123 -10.78 1.90 -14.51
C GLN A 123 -10.31 1.48 -13.11
N ARG A 124 -9.87 0.22 -12.95
CA ARG A 124 -9.46 -0.34 -11.64
C ARG A 124 -8.41 0.53 -10.93
N PHE A 125 -7.52 1.15 -11.69
CA PHE A 125 -6.59 2.18 -11.22
C PHE A 125 -6.61 3.38 -12.16
N LEU A 126 -6.36 4.58 -11.62
CA LEU A 126 -6.19 5.81 -12.40
C LEU A 126 -4.78 6.33 -12.19
N PRO A 127 -3.81 6.01 -13.07
CA PRO A 127 -2.41 6.40 -12.89
C PRO A 127 -2.26 7.91 -12.89
N CYS A 128 -1.49 8.45 -11.94
CA CYS A 128 -1.33 9.89 -11.74
C CYS A 128 0.15 10.32 -11.70
N GLU A 129 1.06 9.40 -11.44
CA GLU A 129 2.50 9.64 -11.42
C GLU A 129 3.24 8.35 -11.76
N ILE A 130 4.33 8.46 -12.50
CA ILE A 130 5.26 7.37 -12.77
C ILE A 130 6.69 7.84 -12.50
N GLY A 131 7.48 6.95 -11.93
CA GLY A 131 8.91 7.14 -11.72
C GLY A 131 9.65 5.89 -12.18
N CYS A 132 10.79 6.08 -12.84
CA CYS A 132 11.72 5.01 -13.15
C CYS A 132 13.16 5.48 -12.92
N VAL A 133 14.03 4.60 -12.42
CA VAL A 133 15.46 4.88 -12.32
C VAL A 133 16.26 3.76 -12.97
N ARG A 134 17.31 4.14 -13.69
CA ARG A 134 18.31 3.25 -14.24
C ARG A 134 19.43 3.12 -13.21
N TYR A 135 19.74 1.89 -12.81
CA TYR A 135 20.64 1.60 -11.71
C TYR A 135 21.58 0.45 -12.04
N SER A 136 22.84 0.56 -11.62
CA SER A 136 23.77 -0.55 -11.50
C SER A 136 24.35 -0.56 -10.08
N LEU A 137 24.80 -1.71 -9.58
CA LEU A 137 25.46 -1.73 -8.27
C LEU A 137 26.83 -1.04 -8.32
N GLN A 138 27.46 -1.00 -9.50
CA GLN A 138 28.75 -0.36 -9.74
C GLN A 138 28.70 1.17 -9.69
N ASP A 139 27.68 1.77 -10.33
CA ASP A 139 27.60 3.22 -10.54
C ASP A 139 26.52 3.88 -9.67
N GLY A 140 25.65 3.08 -9.04
CA GLY A 140 24.47 3.57 -8.34
C GLY A 140 23.39 3.99 -9.32
N ILE A 141 22.69 5.08 -9.00
CA ILE A 141 21.65 5.66 -9.86
C ILE A 141 22.30 6.42 -11.01
N MET A 142 22.11 5.92 -12.23
CA MET A 142 22.72 6.46 -13.44
C MET A 142 21.86 7.51 -14.12
N ALA A 143 20.54 7.36 -14.04
CA ALA A 143 19.56 8.28 -14.63
C ALA A 143 18.18 8.08 -14.00
N ASP A 144 17.32 9.08 -14.12
CA ASP A 144 15.92 9.00 -13.74
C ASP A 144 14.95 9.47 -14.83
N PHE A 145 13.73 8.96 -14.75
CA PHE A 145 12.58 9.26 -15.60
C PHE A 145 11.38 9.50 -14.69
N HIS A 146 10.66 10.60 -14.88
CA HIS A 146 9.54 10.98 -14.02
C HIS A 146 8.50 11.80 -14.77
N HIS A 147 7.22 11.43 -14.60
CA HIS A 147 6.10 12.21 -15.12
C HIS A 147 4.93 12.21 -14.15
N PHE A 148 4.26 13.36 -14.08
CA PHE A 148 2.84 13.39 -13.74
C PHE A 148 2.02 12.95 -14.95
N ILE A 149 1.04 12.09 -14.71
CA ILE A 149 0.23 11.48 -15.76
C ILE A 149 -1.12 12.20 -15.81
N ASP A 150 -1.62 12.45 -17.02
CA ASP A 150 -3.01 12.88 -17.21
C ASP A 150 -3.92 11.66 -17.10
N PRO A 151 -4.66 11.50 -15.98
CA PRO A 151 -5.49 10.33 -15.77
C PRO A 151 -6.72 10.39 -16.67
N GLU A 152 -7.33 9.23 -16.94
CA GLU A 152 -8.71 9.20 -17.39
C GLU A 152 -9.66 9.84 -16.35
N VAL A 153 -10.82 10.32 -16.81
CA VAL A 153 -11.85 10.86 -15.91
C VAL A 153 -12.31 9.75 -14.95
N PRO A 154 -12.33 10.00 -13.62
CA PRO A 154 -12.84 9.02 -12.67
C PRO A 154 -14.28 8.63 -12.97
N PRO A 155 -14.67 7.35 -12.81
CA PRO A 155 -16.03 6.94 -13.07
C PRO A 155 -17.02 7.67 -12.14
N ARG A 156 -18.24 7.87 -12.63
CA ARG A 156 -19.28 8.61 -11.91
C ARG A 156 -19.50 8.00 -10.53
N GLY A 157 -19.49 8.85 -9.50
CA GLY A 157 -19.64 8.45 -8.10
C GLY A 157 -18.33 8.11 -7.37
N PHE A 158 -17.22 7.91 -8.08
CA PHE A 158 -15.94 7.52 -7.46
C PHE A 158 -14.96 8.68 -7.21
N ARG A 159 -15.31 9.91 -7.60
CA ARG A 159 -14.43 11.08 -7.44
C ARG A 159 -13.95 11.26 -6.00
N TYR A 160 -14.85 11.15 -5.02
CA TYR A 160 -14.49 11.27 -3.60
C TYR A 160 -13.52 10.16 -3.16
N HIS A 161 -13.79 8.91 -3.55
CA HIS A 161 -12.92 7.77 -3.25
C HIS A 161 -11.51 7.99 -3.82
N CYS A 162 -11.42 8.46 -5.06
CA CYS A 162 -10.16 8.76 -5.70
C CYS A 162 -9.40 9.88 -4.97
N GLN A 163 -10.12 10.93 -4.55
CA GLN A 163 -9.53 12.06 -3.85
C GLN A 163 -9.02 11.64 -2.47
N ALA A 164 -9.84 10.93 -1.69
CA ALA A 164 -9.46 10.44 -0.37
C ALA A 164 -8.21 9.54 -0.41
N ALA A 165 -8.15 8.60 -1.36
CA ALA A 165 -6.98 7.74 -1.52
C ALA A 165 -5.72 8.52 -1.95
N GLY A 166 -5.88 9.51 -2.83
CA GLY A 166 -4.80 10.42 -3.20
C GLY A 166 -4.33 11.26 -2.00
N ASP A 167 -5.28 11.75 -1.20
CA ASP A 167 -5.02 12.52 0.02
C ASP A 167 -4.33 11.66 1.09
N GLU A 168 -4.50 10.35 1.12
CA GLU A 168 -3.76 9.49 2.07
C GLU A 168 -2.33 9.18 1.60
N THR A 169 -2.03 9.41 0.32
CA THR A 169 -0.79 8.99 -0.31
C THR A 169 -0.05 10.16 -0.97
N HIS A 170 -0.15 10.29 -2.29
CA HIS A 170 0.65 11.16 -3.12
C HIS A 170 0.21 12.63 -3.11
N LYS A 171 -0.97 12.96 -2.56
CA LYS A 171 -1.60 14.30 -2.48
C LYS A 171 -1.78 15.05 -3.80
N ILE A 172 -1.38 14.46 -4.94
CA ILE A 172 -1.65 15.02 -6.28
C ILE A 172 -3.17 15.24 -6.40
N PRO A 173 -3.66 16.47 -6.65
CA PRO A 173 -5.08 16.76 -6.79
C PRO A 173 -5.69 16.13 -8.05
N ILE A 174 -6.95 15.69 -8.00
CA ILE A 174 -7.65 15.20 -9.22
C ILE A 174 -7.89 16.35 -10.21
N SER A 175 -8.14 17.55 -9.71
CA SER A 175 -8.42 18.74 -10.52
C SER A 175 -7.67 19.95 -9.97
N GLY A 176 -7.43 20.95 -10.82
CA GLY A 176 -6.68 22.15 -10.43
C GLY A 176 -5.18 21.89 -10.23
N PHE A 177 -4.63 20.83 -10.83
CA PHE A 177 -3.20 20.60 -10.82
C PHE A 177 -2.56 21.33 -11.99
N HIS A 178 -1.71 22.31 -11.67
CA HIS A 178 -1.18 23.26 -12.66
C HIS A 178 0.13 22.81 -13.31
N LEU A 179 0.77 21.74 -12.80
CA LEU A 179 1.97 21.20 -13.43
C LEU A 179 1.63 20.39 -14.68
N PRO A 180 2.55 20.33 -15.66
CA PRO A 180 2.35 19.57 -16.88
C PRO A 180 2.04 18.10 -16.57
N ARG A 181 1.01 17.58 -17.25
CA ARG A 181 0.64 16.17 -17.21
C ARG A 181 0.83 15.57 -18.60
N SER A 182 1.58 14.48 -18.65
CA SER A 182 1.81 13.76 -19.90
C SER A 182 0.67 12.79 -20.16
N CYS A 183 0.18 12.74 -21.38
CA CYS A 183 -0.77 11.71 -21.79
C CYS A 183 -0.08 10.34 -21.88
N TYR A 184 -0.85 9.25 -21.82
CA TYR A 184 -0.33 7.88 -21.83
C TYR A 184 0.64 7.60 -22.99
N ALA A 185 0.36 8.15 -24.18
CA ALA A 185 1.19 7.90 -25.35
C ALA A 185 2.60 8.50 -25.23
N VAL A 186 2.72 9.67 -24.63
CA VAL A 186 4.02 10.33 -24.39
C VAL A 186 4.80 9.53 -23.33
N VAL A 187 4.14 9.25 -22.20
CA VAL A 187 4.74 8.50 -21.08
C VAL A 187 5.30 7.16 -21.54
N LEU A 188 4.53 6.38 -22.30
CA LEU A 188 4.99 5.06 -22.76
C LEU A 188 6.15 5.15 -23.75
N ARG A 189 6.11 6.08 -24.72
CA ARG A 189 7.22 6.25 -25.69
C ARG A 189 8.51 6.63 -24.99
N GLU A 190 8.44 7.59 -24.08
CA GLU A 190 9.61 8.07 -23.34
C GLU A 190 10.13 7.00 -22.37
N LEU A 191 9.26 6.19 -21.76
CA LEU A 191 9.69 5.05 -20.94
C LEU A 191 10.42 3.98 -21.78
N VAL A 192 9.91 3.66 -22.98
CA VAL A 192 10.58 2.72 -23.91
C VAL A 192 11.94 3.27 -24.34
N GLU A 193 12.02 4.56 -24.62
CA GLU A 193 13.28 5.23 -24.97
C GLU A 193 14.28 5.23 -23.81
N PHE A 194 13.83 5.58 -22.61
CA PHE A 194 14.65 5.59 -21.40
C PHE A 194 15.23 4.21 -21.10
N ALA A 195 14.43 3.16 -21.27
CA ALA A 195 14.83 1.78 -21.02
C ALA A 195 15.46 1.09 -22.24
N ARG A 196 15.71 1.81 -23.34
CA ARG A 196 16.23 1.22 -24.57
C ARG A 196 17.60 0.58 -24.30
N PRO A 197 17.75 -0.74 -24.48
CA PRO A 197 19.00 -1.43 -24.24
C PRO A 197 20.04 -1.03 -25.29
N ALA A 198 21.32 -0.99 -24.89
CA ALA A 198 22.41 -0.78 -25.84
C ALA A 198 22.63 -1.96 -26.81
N ARG A 199 22.14 -3.16 -26.49
CA ARG A 199 22.41 -4.42 -27.23
C ARG A 199 21.16 -5.25 -27.54
N GLY A 200 20.00 -4.62 -27.75
CA GLY A 200 18.77 -5.32 -28.17
C GLY A 200 18.15 -6.27 -27.14
N ALA A 201 18.71 -6.37 -25.92
CA ALA A 201 18.17 -7.17 -24.84
C ALA A 201 16.98 -6.48 -24.17
N GLN A 202 15.85 -7.16 -23.97
CA GLN A 202 14.67 -6.55 -23.37
C GLN A 202 14.96 -5.98 -21.97
N PRO A 203 14.56 -4.73 -21.67
CA PRO A 203 14.78 -4.15 -20.36
C PRO A 203 13.96 -4.87 -19.29
N ARG A 204 14.60 -5.12 -18.15
CA ARG A 204 13.97 -5.77 -16.99
C ARG A 204 13.61 -4.71 -15.97
N PHE A 205 12.33 -4.62 -15.68
CA PHE A 205 11.82 -3.69 -14.68
C PHE A 205 11.60 -4.42 -13.36
N PHE A 206 11.88 -3.72 -12.27
CA PHE A 206 11.74 -4.21 -10.91
C PHE A 206 10.88 -3.22 -10.13
N CYS A 207 9.97 -3.75 -9.32
CA CYS A 207 9.12 -2.97 -8.43
C CYS A 207 8.93 -3.71 -7.12
N ARG A 208 8.35 -3.05 -6.12
CA ARG A 208 7.92 -3.73 -4.90
C ARG A 208 6.84 -4.75 -5.22
N SER A 209 6.93 -5.93 -4.61
CA SER A 209 5.98 -7.03 -4.87
C SER A 209 4.52 -6.64 -4.59
N ASP A 210 4.29 -5.80 -3.56
CA ASP A 210 2.95 -5.32 -3.18
C ASP A 210 2.34 -4.36 -4.22
N ASP A 211 3.19 -3.65 -4.98
CA ASP A 211 2.78 -2.66 -5.99
C ASP A 211 2.69 -3.25 -7.40
N ARG A 212 3.29 -4.41 -7.63
CA ARG A 212 3.39 -5.08 -8.93
C ARG A 212 2.06 -5.23 -9.67
N PHE A 213 0.98 -5.54 -8.94
CA PHE A 213 -0.35 -5.66 -9.55
C PHE A 213 -0.86 -4.32 -10.10
N ARG A 214 -0.70 -3.24 -9.33
CA ARG A 214 -1.09 -1.88 -9.75
C ARG A 214 -0.29 -1.46 -10.96
N ILE A 215 1.03 -1.62 -10.92
CA ILE A 215 1.94 -1.18 -11.98
C ILE A 215 1.65 -1.93 -13.29
N ASN A 216 1.57 -3.27 -13.25
CA ASN A 216 1.24 -4.07 -14.44
C ASN A 216 -0.12 -3.68 -15.03
N TRP A 217 -1.12 -3.45 -14.17
CA TRP A 217 -2.44 -3.03 -14.63
C TRP A 217 -2.38 -1.66 -15.32
N CYS A 218 -1.70 -0.67 -14.72
CA CYS A 218 -1.56 0.67 -15.29
C CYS A 218 -0.83 0.63 -16.64
N LEU A 219 0.30 -0.08 -16.74
CA LEU A 219 1.03 -0.24 -17.99
C LEU A 219 0.16 -0.91 -19.07
N GLY A 220 -0.54 -1.98 -18.72
CA GLY A 220 -1.47 -2.67 -19.63
C GLY A 220 -2.61 -1.76 -20.10
N ARG A 221 -3.20 -0.97 -19.19
CA ARG A 221 -4.25 0.00 -19.53
C ARG A 221 -3.72 1.08 -20.48
N MET A 222 -2.59 1.69 -20.16
CA MET A 222 -1.96 2.71 -21.02
C MET A 222 -1.64 2.15 -22.41
N ALA A 223 -1.10 0.92 -22.49
CA ALA A 223 -0.81 0.25 -23.76
C ALA A 223 -2.09 -0.03 -24.56
N SER A 224 -3.15 -0.52 -23.91
CA SER A 224 -4.43 -0.82 -24.55
C SER A 224 -5.12 0.42 -25.16
N ILE A 225 -5.01 1.58 -24.51
CA ILE A 225 -5.59 2.83 -25.00
C ILE A 225 -4.78 3.43 -26.15
N THR A 226 -3.45 3.34 -26.08
CA THR A 226 -2.56 4.00 -27.03
C THR A 226 -2.18 3.14 -28.23
N GLY A 227 -2.39 1.82 -28.14
CA GLY A 227 -1.91 0.86 -29.12
C GLY A 227 -0.39 0.66 -29.11
N ILE A 228 0.33 1.23 -28.13
CA ILE A 228 1.79 1.07 -28.01
C ILE A 228 2.07 -0.29 -27.38
N GLU A 229 2.29 -1.29 -28.24
CA GLU A 229 2.69 -2.62 -27.80
C GLU A 229 4.03 -2.55 -27.07
N SER A 230 4.04 -3.10 -25.87
CA SER A 230 5.21 -3.13 -25.03
C SER A 230 5.09 -4.32 -24.09
N HIS A 231 5.97 -5.29 -24.30
CA HIS A 231 6.10 -6.43 -23.40
C HIS A 231 6.94 -5.98 -22.19
N TRP A 232 6.27 -5.63 -21.11
CA TRP A 232 6.94 -5.22 -19.87
C TRP A 232 7.24 -6.45 -19.00
N GLU A 233 8.51 -6.81 -18.90
CA GLU A 233 8.93 -7.81 -17.91
C GLU A 233 9.12 -7.14 -16.55
N LEU A 234 8.09 -7.22 -15.71
CA LEU A 234 8.07 -6.64 -14.36
C LEU A 234 8.26 -7.71 -13.28
N PHE A 235 9.35 -7.58 -12.52
CA PHE A 235 9.76 -8.48 -11.45
C PHE A 235 9.67 -7.82 -10.07
N GLY A 236 9.72 -8.64 -9.01
CA GLY A 236 9.82 -8.15 -7.64
C GLY A 236 11.26 -7.75 -7.30
N VAL A 237 11.45 -6.58 -6.70
CA VAL A 237 12.75 -6.14 -6.19
C VAL A 237 13.21 -7.04 -5.03
N GLU A 238 12.27 -7.66 -4.31
CA GLU A 238 12.55 -8.68 -3.31
C GLU A 238 13.30 -9.87 -3.92
N ASP A 239 12.87 -10.34 -5.11
CA ASP A 239 13.50 -11.46 -5.80
C ASP A 239 14.93 -11.10 -6.25
N LEU A 240 15.15 -9.86 -6.69
CA LEU A 240 16.49 -9.35 -7.02
C LEU A 240 17.40 -9.36 -5.79
N ILE A 241 16.93 -8.84 -4.66
CA ILE A 241 17.69 -8.83 -3.40
C ILE A 241 18.03 -10.25 -2.95
N MET A 242 17.09 -11.20 -3.08
CA MET A 242 17.35 -12.61 -2.78
C MET A 242 18.46 -13.16 -3.67
N LYS A 243 18.43 -12.89 -4.99
CA LYS A 243 19.45 -13.34 -5.94
C LYS A 243 20.84 -12.73 -5.67
N LEU A 244 20.90 -11.44 -5.38
CA LEU A 244 22.14 -10.76 -4.98
C LEU A 244 22.72 -11.40 -3.71
N TYR A 245 21.89 -11.58 -2.69
CA TYR A 245 22.34 -12.20 -1.44
C TYR A 245 22.84 -13.64 -1.65
N GLN A 246 22.07 -14.45 -2.39
CA GLN A 246 22.44 -15.84 -2.66
C GLN A 246 23.74 -15.94 -3.44
N LYS A 247 23.94 -15.08 -4.45
CA LYS A 247 25.20 -15.04 -5.19
C LYS A 247 26.38 -14.71 -4.29
N LYS A 248 26.25 -13.71 -3.41
CA LYS A 248 27.38 -13.29 -2.56
C LYS A 248 27.71 -14.29 -1.47
N TYR A 249 26.68 -14.76 -0.76
CA TYR A 249 26.86 -15.49 0.48
C TYR A 249 26.61 -17.00 0.36
N GLN A 250 26.19 -17.47 -0.83
CA GLN A 250 25.85 -18.87 -1.11
C GLN A 250 24.81 -19.43 -0.12
N LYS A 251 23.89 -18.56 0.32
CA LYS A 251 22.86 -18.83 1.32
C LYS A 251 21.58 -18.12 0.94
N GLU A 252 20.44 -18.68 1.33
CA GLU A 252 19.16 -18.01 1.15
C GLU A 252 18.92 -17.01 2.31
N PRO A 253 18.58 -15.74 2.03
CA PRO A 253 18.22 -14.81 3.08
C PRO A 253 16.81 -15.12 3.61
N SER A 254 16.55 -14.80 4.88
CA SER A 254 15.17 -14.85 5.37
C SER A 254 14.30 -13.80 4.65
N THR A 255 13.09 -14.19 4.26
CA THR A 255 12.12 -13.27 3.63
C THR A 255 11.86 -12.04 4.50
N VAL A 256 11.76 -12.21 5.82
CA VAL A 256 11.57 -11.11 6.79
C VAL A 256 12.72 -10.10 6.73
N TRP A 257 13.96 -10.57 6.55
CA TRP A 257 15.11 -9.68 6.41
C TRP A 257 15.00 -8.83 5.13
N VAL A 258 14.61 -9.43 4.00
CA VAL A 258 14.42 -8.71 2.73
C VAL A 258 13.35 -7.62 2.87
N TYR A 259 12.18 -7.95 3.43
CA TYR A 259 11.13 -6.96 3.66
C TYR A 259 11.56 -5.84 4.61
N ARG A 260 12.28 -6.18 5.69
CA ARG A 260 12.80 -5.16 6.62
C ARG A 260 13.80 -4.22 5.96
N LYS A 261 14.60 -4.68 5.00
CA LYS A 261 15.54 -3.83 4.26
C LYS A 261 14.83 -2.85 3.33
N LEU A 262 13.73 -3.25 2.71
CA LEU A 262 12.94 -2.40 1.81
C LEU A 262 11.96 -1.47 2.53
N ASN A 263 11.54 -1.79 3.75
CA ASN A 263 10.55 -1.01 4.52
C ASN A 263 11.17 0.04 5.45
N VAL A 264 12.42 0.46 5.20
CA VAL A 264 13.07 1.46 6.05
C VAL A 264 12.76 2.86 5.54
N CYS A 265 12.16 3.69 6.40
CA CYS A 265 11.92 5.12 6.18
C CYS A 265 13.19 5.98 6.21
N LEU A 266 14.38 5.38 6.02
CA LEU A 266 15.67 6.02 6.27
C LEU A 266 15.89 7.26 5.40
N TRP A 267 15.30 7.26 4.20
CA TRP A 267 15.48 8.32 3.22
C TRP A 267 14.16 9.04 2.89
N ASP A 268 13.15 8.91 3.75
CA ASP A 268 11.85 9.57 3.52
C ASP A 268 11.97 11.10 3.59
N PHE A 269 12.94 11.59 4.37
CA PHE A 269 13.22 13.02 4.57
C PHE A 269 14.56 13.46 3.98
N SER A 270 15.20 12.60 3.18
CA SER A 270 16.43 12.97 2.49
C SER A 270 16.11 13.90 1.33
N THR A 271 16.86 15.00 1.25
CA THR A 271 16.74 15.97 0.16
C THR A 271 17.12 15.32 -1.18
N ASN A 272 16.56 15.86 -2.26
CA ASN A 272 16.82 15.42 -3.64
C ASN A 272 16.50 13.93 -3.90
N THR A 273 15.57 13.36 -3.12
CA THR A 273 15.08 12.00 -3.35
C THR A 273 13.74 11.98 -4.06
N ARG A 274 12.90 13.01 -3.85
CA ARG A 274 11.58 13.13 -4.48
C ARG A 274 11.64 14.02 -5.73
N CYS A 275 10.55 14.02 -6.49
CA CYS A 275 10.39 15.01 -7.55
C CYS A 275 10.24 16.42 -6.94
N LYS A 276 10.51 17.45 -7.74
CA LYS A 276 10.49 18.85 -7.29
C LYS A 276 9.20 19.24 -6.56
N TRP A 277 8.05 18.88 -7.11
CA TRP A 277 6.76 19.22 -6.51
C TRP A 277 6.55 18.53 -5.15
N HIS A 278 6.89 17.25 -5.05
CA HIS A 278 6.76 16.51 -3.79
C HIS A 278 7.76 16.97 -2.73
N GLU A 279 8.96 17.44 -3.12
CA GLU A 279 9.89 18.12 -2.20
C GLU A 279 9.29 19.44 -1.67
N GLU A 280 8.84 20.32 -2.56
CA GLU A 280 8.33 21.65 -2.21
C GLU A 280 7.07 21.62 -1.33
N ASN A 281 6.28 20.56 -1.44
CA ASN A 281 5.04 20.37 -0.68
C ASN A 281 5.20 19.43 0.52
N ASP A 282 6.42 18.97 0.80
CA ASP A 282 6.77 18.01 1.84
C ASP A 282 5.92 16.73 1.86
N ILE A 283 5.74 16.14 0.68
CA ILE A 283 4.96 14.90 0.50
C ILE A 283 5.92 13.73 0.29
N ILE A 284 5.81 12.68 1.11
CA ILE A 284 6.75 11.53 1.09
C ILE A 284 6.45 10.57 -0.07
N CYS A 285 5.16 10.38 -0.41
CA CYS A 285 4.71 9.45 -1.43
C CYS A 285 4.90 10.01 -2.84
N CYS A 286 6.07 9.72 -3.43
CA CYS A 286 6.46 10.10 -4.78
C CYS A 286 6.98 8.87 -5.52
N ALA A 287 6.49 8.62 -6.74
CA ALA A 287 6.89 7.46 -7.54
C ALA A 287 8.42 7.44 -7.78
N LEU A 288 9.00 8.60 -8.09
CA LEU A 288 10.45 8.71 -8.28
C LEU A 288 11.23 8.37 -7.01
N ALA A 289 10.75 8.84 -5.85
CA ALA A 289 11.40 8.54 -4.57
C ALA A 289 11.34 7.05 -4.23
N SER A 290 10.21 6.40 -4.47
CA SER A 290 10.07 4.94 -4.31
C SER A 290 11.15 4.20 -5.12
N CYS A 291 11.37 4.61 -6.37
CA CYS A 291 12.38 4.04 -7.25
C CYS A 291 13.81 4.27 -6.76
N LYS A 292 14.16 5.51 -6.38
CA LYS A 292 15.48 5.83 -5.82
C LYS A 292 15.78 5.03 -4.54
N LYS A 293 14.78 4.92 -3.65
CA LYS A 293 14.90 4.15 -2.39
C LYS A 293 15.18 2.66 -2.62
N MET A 294 14.65 2.05 -3.68
CA MET A 294 15.00 0.67 -4.05
C MET A 294 16.50 0.54 -4.35
N GLY A 295 17.07 1.46 -5.15
CA GLY A 295 18.50 1.53 -5.41
C GLY A 295 19.33 1.75 -4.15
N TYR A 296 18.93 2.70 -3.30
CA TYR A 296 19.64 2.99 -2.03
C TYR A 296 19.64 1.80 -1.06
N CYS A 297 18.52 1.06 -0.97
CA CYS A 297 18.43 -0.17 -0.19
C CYS A 297 19.47 -1.21 -0.63
N ILE A 298 19.59 -1.40 -1.95
CA ILE A 298 20.50 -2.37 -2.55
C ILE A 298 21.95 -1.91 -2.33
N SER A 299 22.28 -0.66 -2.67
CA SER A 299 23.62 -0.09 -2.45
C SER A 299 24.06 -0.21 -0.99
N LYS A 300 23.22 0.22 -0.04
CA LYS A 300 23.53 0.15 1.40
C LYS A 300 23.78 -1.28 1.88
N SER A 301 23.11 -2.26 1.28
CA SER A 301 23.18 -3.66 1.72
C SER A 301 24.32 -4.44 1.07
N PHE A 302 24.68 -4.11 -0.17
CA PHE A 302 25.53 -4.97 -1.00
C PHE A 302 26.80 -4.29 -1.53
N ALA A 303 26.85 -2.96 -1.69
CA ALA A 303 28.00 -2.31 -2.35
C ALA A 303 29.34 -2.69 -1.69
N SER A 304 29.45 -2.52 -0.37
CA SER A 304 30.67 -2.88 0.36
C SER A 304 30.98 -4.37 0.31
N ALA A 305 29.97 -5.25 0.31
CA ALA A 305 30.20 -6.69 0.20
C ALA A 305 30.82 -7.06 -1.14
N TYR A 306 30.42 -6.36 -2.21
CA TYR A 306 30.95 -6.55 -3.56
C TYR A 306 32.18 -5.67 -3.87
N GLY A 307 32.73 -4.97 -2.88
CA GLY A 307 33.91 -4.12 -3.08
C GLY A 307 33.63 -2.83 -3.87
N VAL A 308 32.36 -2.44 -4.02
CA VAL A 308 31.99 -1.19 -4.67
C VAL A 308 32.01 -0.03 -3.66
N PRO A 309 32.75 1.05 -3.92
CA PRO A 309 32.73 2.24 -3.08
C PRO A 309 31.40 2.99 -3.23
N LEU A 310 30.82 3.39 -2.10
CA LEU A 310 29.59 4.17 -2.08
C LEU A 310 29.85 5.61 -2.52
N THR A 311 29.06 6.10 -3.46
CA THR A 311 29.08 7.50 -3.95
C THR A 311 27.74 8.19 -3.68
N ALA A 312 27.62 9.47 -4.04
CA ALA A 312 26.35 10.21 -4.00
C ALA A 312 25.24 9.63 -4.90
N ALA A 313 25.61 8.81 -5.90
CA ALA A 313 24.66 8.07 -6.73
C ALA A 313 24.15 6.79 -6.05
N HIS A 314 24.90 6.27 -5.07
CA HIS A 314 24.55 5.05 -4.33
C HIS A 314 23.68 5.32 -3.13
N LEU A 315 23.88 6.45 -2.46
CA LEU A 315 23.13 6.91 -1.30
C LEU A 315 22.96 8.42 -1.38
N PRO A 316 21.84 8.98 -0.88
CA PRO A 316 21.68 10.42 -0.78
C PRO A 316 22.85 11.04 -0.02
N LEU A 317 23.26 12.23 -0.44
CA LEU A 317 24.21 13.04 0.32
C LEU A 317 23.64 13.26 1.73
N GLN A 318 24.40 12.87 2.74
CA GLN A 318 24.05 13.23 4.11
C GLN A 318 24.34 14.71 4.26
N ASN A 319 23.31 15.50 4.54
CA ASN A 319 23.52 16.85 5.05
C ASN A 319 24.37 16.70 6.31
N SER A 320 25.55 17.33 6.33
CA SER A 320 26.53 17.27 7.43
C SER A 320 26.02 17.78 8.78
N ASP A 321 24.75 18.16 8.87
CA ASP A 321 24.18 18.94 9.97
C ASP A 321 23.12 18.15 10.78
N CYS A 322 22.98 16.84 10.55
CA CYS A 322 22.19 15.98 11.43
C CYS A 322 23.08 14.90 12.02
N ASP A 323 23.52 15.17 13.25
CA ASP A 323 24.33 14.28 14.08
C ASP A 323 23.89 12.81 13.99
N GLN A 324 24.90 11.95 13.99
CA GLN A 324 24.82 10.51 14.18
C GLN A 324 24.22 10.17 15.56
N SER A 325 22.93 10.41 15.75
CA SER A 325 22.22 10.12 16.99
C SER A 325 20.72 10.28 16.78
N THR A 326 20.09 9.37 16.05
CA THR A 326 18.70 9.01 16.36
C THR A 326 18.41 7.62 15.84
N ASN A 327 18.68 6.63 16.70
CA ASN A 327 17.76 5.51 16.81
C ASN A 327 16.34 6.07 16.89
N THR A 328 15.43 5.49 16.10
CA THR A 328 14.01 5.78 16.06
C THR A 328 13.41 5.73 17.48
N ARG A 329 13.43 6.86 18.19
CA ARG A 329 12.57 7.04 19.37
C ARG A 329 11.21 7.45 18.83
N ILE A 330 10.28 6.52 18.96
CA ILE A 330 8.85 6.75 18.94
C ILE A 330 8.58 8.00 19.77
N VAL A 331 8.24 9.11 19.13
CA VAL A 331 7.63 10.24 19.81
C VAL A 331 6.22 9.79 20.17
N LYS A 332 6.06 9.24 21.37
CA LYS A 332 4.75 9.19 22.03
C LYS A 332 4.34 10.65 22.18
N ARG A 333 3.35 11.09 21.40
CA ARG A 333 2.68 12.35 21.64
C ARG A 333 1.81 12.13 22.88
N ASP A 334 2.24 12.68 24.02
CA ASP A 334 1.51 12.57 25.28
C ASP A 334 0.11 13.16 25.12
N ALA A 335 -0.89 12.28 25.12
CA ALA A 335 -2.28 12.62 25.36
C ALA A 335 -2.48 12.73 26.88
N ALA A 336 -2.05 13.85 27.46
CA ALA A 336 -2.30 14.16 28.86
C ALA A 336 -2.51 15.67 29.06
N HIS A 337 -3.57 16.20 28.50
CA HIS A 337 -4.15 17.44 29.02
C HIS A 337 -5.67 17.46 28.88
N THR A 338 -6.35 16.59 29.63
CA THR A 338 -7.70 16.89 30.12
C THR A 338 -7.99 16.04 31.35
N GLN A 339 -8.51 16.69 32.40
CA GLN A 339 -8.99 16.15 33.69
C GLN A 339 -7.95 15.88 34.79
N LYS A 340 -7.74 16.86 35.67
CA LYS A 340 -8.11 16.75 37.10
C LYS A 340 -7.83 18.06 37.85
N MET A 341 -8.89 18.74 38.27
CA MET A 341 -8.90 19.57 39.47
C MET A 341 -10.04 19.05 40.33
N LYS A 342 -9.71 18.30 41.39
CA LYS A 342 -10.61 18.13 42.52
C LYS A 342 -9.80 17.86 43.80
N ALA A 343 -9.96 18.81 44.72
CA ALA A 343 -9.95 18.72 46.18
C ALA A 343 -8.68 18.25 46.90
N GLU A 344 -8.09 19.18 47.63
CA GLU A 344 -7.51 18.94 48.95
C GLU A 344 -8.16 19.89 49.97
N SER A 345 -8.46 19.35 51.15
CA SER A 345 -9.16 19.99 52.28
C SER A 345 -8.20 20.21 53.44
N SER A 346 -8.34 21.33 54.17
CA SER A 346 -7.91 21.60 55.57
C SER A 346 -7.94 23.13 55.76
N GLY A 347 -8.53 23.80 56.75
CA GLY A 347 -9.05 23.47 58.07
C GLY A 347 -8.68 24.62 59.01
N CYS A 348 -9.64 25.38 59.55
CA CYS A 348 -9.42 26.25 60.71
C CYS A 348 -10.66 26.34 61.60
N ASP A 349 -10.37 26.17 62.90
CA ASP A 349 -11.04 26.58 64.13
C ASP A 349 -12.30 25.87 64.70
N LYS A 350 -12.11 25.48 65.96
CA LYS A 350 -12.94 24.78 66.97
C LYS A 350 -13.89 25.76 67.72
N PRO A 351 -14.59 25.38 68.83
CA PRO A 351 -15.39 24.18 69.18
C PRO A 351 -16.75 24.53 69.86
N LEU A 352 -17.62 23.53 70.12
CA LEU A 352 -18.40 23.26 71.36
C LEU A 352 -19.83 22.70 71.12
N GLY A 353 -20.19 21.68 71.91
CA GLY A 353 -21.55 21.50 72.46
C GLY A 353 -22.55 20.58 71.74
N SER A 354 -22.76 19.39 72.29
CA SER A 354 -23.93 18.49 72.13
C SER A 354 -25.20 19.03 72.85
N PRO A 355 -26.37 18.32 72.93
CA PRO A 355 -27.17 17.50 71.98
C PRO A 355 -28.71 17.82 72.04
N ARG A 356 -29.56 16.97 71.40
CA ARG A 356 -31.05 16.79 71.55
C ARG A 356 -31.94 17.83 70.83
N GLN A 357 -33.17 17.59 70.37
CA GLN A 357 -34.14 16.47 70.41
C GLN A 357 -35.22 16.71 69.33
N ASP A 358 -35.85 15.61 68.87
CA ASP A 358 -37.28 15.41 68.54
C ASP A 358 -38.00 16.05 67.32
N GLN A 359 -38.94 15.22 66.82
CA GLN A 359 -40.19 15.47 66.08
C GLN A 359 -40.28 15.28 64.54
N GLU A 360 -40.52 14.03 64.15
CA GLU A 360 -41.80 13.45 63.67
C GLU A 360 -42.71 14.15 62.60
N PHE A 361 -43.26 13.28 61.73
CA PHE A 361 -44.47 13.34 60.86
C PHE A 361 -44.41 13.84 59.38
N VAL A 362 -44.32 12.84 58.46
CA VAL A 362 -45.33 12.34 57.47
C VAL A 362 -45.90 13.27 56.35
N PRO A 363 -46.26 12.72 55.16
CA PRO A 363 -46.29 13.40 53.84
C PRO A 363 -47.71 13.67 53.29
N SER A 364 -47.83 14.35 52.13
CA SER A 364 -49.08 14.32 51.35
C SER A 364 -48.88 14.45 49.82
N ASN A 365 -49.75 13.70 49.13
CA ASN A 365 -49.91 13.43 47.70
C ASN A 365 -50.59 14.57 46.88
N CYS A 366 -50.75 14.25 45.59
CA CYS A 366 -51.76 14.70 44.59
C CYS A 366 -51.27 15.79 43.62
N ASP A 367 -51.57 15.80 42.32
CA ASP A 367 -52.25 14.90 41.35
C ASP A 367 -51.92 15.44 39.93
N SER A 368 -52.09 14.63 38.88
CA SER A 368 -51.85 14.96 37.44
C SER A 368 -53.09 15.65 36.78
N PRO A 369 -53.36 15.65 35.43
CA PRO A 369 -52.59 15.66 34.15
C PRO A 369 -53.19 16.61 33.03
N CYS A 370 -52.82 16.38 31.75
CA CYS A 370 -53.49 16.69 30.44
C CYS A 370 -52.84 17.81 29.58
N GLY A 371 -52.69 17.75 28.25
CA GLY A 371 -53.01 16.75 27.22
C GLY A 371 -52.89 17.31 25.77
N VAL A 372 -52.21 16.55 24.89
CA VAL A 372 -52.49 16.14 23.47
C VAL A 372 -52.76 17.11 22.27
N LYS A 373 -52.11 16.78 21.12
CA LYS A 373 -52.55 16.68 19.67
C LYS A 373 -51.74 17.55 18.66
N THR A 374 -50.89 17.03 17.74
CA THR A 374 -51.09 16.36 16.41
C THR A 374 -51.96 17.16 15.40
N SER A 375 -51.46 17.75 14.30
CA SER A 375 -51.05 17.18 12.97
C SER A 375 -51.25 18.29 11.86
N PRO A 376 -51.24 18.05 10.52
CA PRO A 376 -50.10 18.31 9.61
C PRO A 376 -50.40 19.18 8.35
N CYS A 377 -49.40 19.28 7.46
CA CYS A 377 -49.46 19.39 5.98
C CYS A 377 -49.10 20.71 5.25
N GLU A 378 -48.35 20.50 4.16
CA GLU A 378 -48.42 21.14 2.84
C GLU A 378 -47.44 22.24 2.36
N THR A 379 -47.16 22.04 1.07
CA THR A 379 -46.14 22.54 0.14
C THR A 379 -46.33 24.00 -0.28
N SER A 380 -45.25 24.76 -0.49
CA SER A 380 -45.28 25.87 -1.46
C SER A 380 -43.90 26.21 -2.06
N VAL A 381 -43.97 26.55 -3.34
CA VAL A 381 -42.92 26.97 -4.27
C VAL A 381 -42.45 28.39 -3.92
N GLY A 382 -41.14 28.65 -4.02
CA GLY A 382 -40.56 29.99 -3.86
C GLY A 382 -39.23 30.15 -4.58
N GLN A 383 -39.30 30.52 -5.85
CA GLN A 383 -38.18 30.95 -6.69
C GLN A 383 -37.74 32.38 -6.27
N GLY A 384 -36.46 32.58 -5.94
CA GLY A 384 -35.93 33.89 -5.51
C GLY A 384 -34.48 34.10 -5.93
N ARG A 385 -34.29 35.03 -6.87
CA ARG A 385 -33.01 35.47 -7.46
C ARG A 385 -32.23 36.36 -6.47
N GLY A 386 -30.89 36.32 -6.53
CA GLY A 386 -30.05 37.27 -5.80
C GLY A 386 -28.58 37.16 -6.18
N ALA A 387 -28.22 37.59 -7.40
CA ALA A 387 -26.84 37.87 -7.77
C ALA A 387 -26.46 39.26 -7.27
N ILE A 388 -25.35 39.39 -6.53
CA ILE A 388 -24.67 40.68 -6.34
C ILE A 388 -23.32 40.63 -7.07
N ARG A 389 -23.23 41.59 -7.99
CA ARG A 389 -22.15 41.95 -8.89
C ARG A 389 -21.12 42.77 -8.10
N LEU A 390 -19.84 42.48 -8.24
CA LEU A 390 -18.75 43.42 -7.91
C LEU A 390 -17.79 43.45 -9.11
N LEU A 391 -17.82 44.58 -9.82
CA LEU A 391 -16.86 44.98 -10.84
C LEU A 391 -16.56 46.48 -10.63
N LYS A 392 -15.28 46.80 -10.42
CA LYS A 392 -14.62 48.07 -10.78
C LYS A 392 -13.10 47.76 -10.76
N SER A 393 -12.48 47.50 -11.90
CA SER A 393 -11.89 48.46 -12.86
C SER A 393 -10.50 48.95 -12.45
N ALA A 394 -9.48 48.49 -13.17
CA ALA A 394 -8.35 49.30 -13.64
C ALA A 394 -7.69 48.60 -14.85
N SER A 395 -7.96 49.16 -16.03
CA SER A 395 -7.16 49.11 -17.27
C SER A 395 -5.82 49.83 -17.01
N ASP A 396 -4.69 49.70 -17.71
CA ASP A 396 -4.34 49.40 -19.10
C ASP A 396 -2.85 49.00 -19.12
N LEU A 397 -2.43 48.13 -20.05
CA LEU A 397 -1.23 48.27 -20.89
C LEU A 397 -1.00 46.96 -21.67
N SER A 398 -1.53 46.89 -22.89
CA SER A 398 -0.93 46.10 -23.96
C SER A 398 -0.79 47.00 -25.18
N LYS A 399 0.45 47.22 -25.61
CA LYS A 399 0.76 47.70 -26.95
C LYS A 399 1.63 46.65 -27.62
N SER A 400 1.00 45.96 -28.57
CA SER A 400 1.51 45.50 -29.86
C SER A 400 3.00 45.74 -30.13
N PHE A 401 3.71 44.68 -30.53
CA PHE A 401 4.51 44.70 -31.76
C PHE A 401 4.50 43.32 -32.44
N ARG A 402 3.85 43.26 -33.60
CA ARG A 402 4.20 42.36 -34.72
C ARG A 402 5.03 43.19 -35.71
N ASN A 403 6.26 42.78 -35.92
CA ASN A 403 6.91 42.58 -37.23
C ASN A 403 8.21 41.83 -36.99
#